data_AF-A0A4U8V165-F1
#
_entry.id   AF-A0A4U8V165-F1
#
_cell.length_a   1.000
_cell.length_b   1.000
_cell.length_c   1.000
_cell.angle_alpha   90.00
_cell.angle_beta   90.00
_cell.angle_gamma   90.00
#
_symmetry.space_group_name_H-M   'P 1'
#
loop_
_entity.id
_entity.type
_entity.pdbx_description
1 polymer ?
#
loop_
_entity_poly.entity_id
_entity_poly.type
_entity_poly.pdbx_seq_one_letter_code
_entity_poly.pdbx_strand_id
1 'polypeptide(L)'
;MSSDQNAAGPSAPFPDDPTVSPAKPPPYEETREKGVRDSPAVECIANEKDRNFKVRYIEQNWPQGTSRRVPIIMQDENGPCPLLAVVNCLTLQGCIRLPPSDINHGEISLATLTNVVGNHLLEQASKRENVAARETMSILNTCMEQMDKLKHGLDVEIKFDCITGVGETQMHGFFDLAGLNLYHGWVIDPEDEELVLGFQSDPLET
;
A
#
# COMPACT_ATOMS: atom_id res chain seq x y z
N MET A 1 16.66 34.90 38.52
CA MET A 1 16.61 33.61 39.23
C MET A 1 15.31 33.57 40.01
N SER A 2 14.29 32.91 39.47
CA SER A 2 13.32 32.17 40.27
C SER A 2 12.54 31.28 39.33
N SER A 3 12.41 30.04 39.73
CA SER A 3 12.00 28.90 38.93
C SER A 3 10.50 28.70 39.07
N ASP A 4 9.74 28.78 37.97
CA ASP A 4 8.35 28.33 37.96
C ASP A 4 8.32 26.86 37.54
N GLN A 5 8.18 26.01 38.55
CA GLN A 5 7.90 24.59 38.44
C GLN A 5 6.43 24.43 38.02
N ASN A 6 6.19 23.92 36.82
CA ASN A 6 4.86 23.54 36.37
C ASN A 6 4.57 22.13 36.94
N ALA A 7 3.82 22.08 38.04
CA ALA A 7 3.39 20.85 38.69
C ALA A 7 2.26 20.19 37.88
N ALA A 8 2.53 19.02 37.33
CA ALA A 8 1.52 18.13 36.77
C ALA A 8 0.59 17.64 37.90
N GLY A 9 -0.71 17.90 37.78
CA GLY A 9 -1.72 17.33 38.66
C GLY A 9 -1.84 15.81 38.44
N PRO A 10 -2.27 15.04 39.46
CA PRO A 10 -2.36 13.59 39.35
C PRO A 10 -3.50 13.20 38.40
N SER A 11 -3.15 12.47 37.34
CA SER A 11 -4.09 11.76 36.48
C SER A 11 -4.81 10.68 37.29
N ALA A 12 -6.14 10.71 37.31
CA ALA A 12 -6.94 9.68 37.97
C ALA A 12 -6.74 8.32 37.27
N PRO A 13 -6.65 7.20 38.01
CA PRO A 13 -6.57 5.87 37.42
C PRO A 13 -7.92 5.49 36.78
N PHE A 14 -7.86 4.83 35.63
CA PHE A 14 -9.01 4.15 35.05
C PHE A 14 -9.45 3.02 35.99
N PRO A 15 -10.76 2.80 36.22
CA PRO A 15 -11.22 1.70 37.05
C PRO A 15 -10.99 0.37 36.32
N ASP A 16 -10.16 -0.48 36.91
CA ASP A 16 -10.08 -1.91 36.57
C ASP A 16 -11.42 -2.57 36.93
N ASP A 17 -12.21 -2.96 35.93
CA ASP A 17 -13.38 -3.83 36.11
C ASP A 17 -12.95 -5.29 35.89
N PRO A 18 -12.89 -6.13 36.95
CA PRO A 18 -12.36 -7.48 36.86
C PRO A 18 -13.38 -8.52 36.37
N THR A 19 -14.42 -8.14 35.60
CA THR A 19 -15.53 -9.06 35.30
C THR A 19 -15.92 -9.27 33.82
N VAL A 20 -15.07 -8.93 32.85
CA VAL A 20 -15.33 -9.30 31.44
C VAL A 20 -14.39 -10.41 30.98
N SER A 21 -14.88 -11.66 31.02
CA SER A 21 -14.25 -12.77 30.31
C SER A 21 -14.23 -12.49 28.80
N PRO A 22 -13.13 -12.78 28.07
CA PRO A 22 -13.12 -12.60 26.62
C PRO A 22 -14.13 -13.57 25.98
N ALA A 23 -15.04 -13.02 25.17
CA ALA A 23 -16.01 -13.82 24.43
C ALA A 23 -15.28 -14.72 23.44
N LYS A 24 -15.63 -16.01 23.45
CA LYS A 24 -15.08 -17.01 22.53
C LYS A 24 -15.43 -16.62 21.08
N PRO A 25 -14.47 -16.61 20.14
CA PRO A 25 -14.80 -16.35 18.75
C PRO A 25 -15.79 -17.42 18.23
N PRO A 26 -16.71 -17.06 17.32
CA PRO A 26 -17.64 -18.01 16.75
C PRO A 26 -16.89 -19.14 16.03
N PRO A 27 -17.43 -20.37 15.98
CA PRO A 27 -16.82 -21.46 15.23
C PRO A 27 -16.65 -21.07 13.77
N TYR A 28 -15.49 -21.36 13.19
CA TYR A 28 -15.28 -21.23 11.76
C TYR A 28 -16.21 -22.22 11.04
N GLU A 29 -17.17 -21.72 10.27
CA GLU A 29 -17.97 -22.56 9.38
C GLU A 29 -17.19 -22.79 8.08
N GLU A 30 -16.74 -24.03 7.90
CA GLU A 30 -16.12 -24.51 6.68
C GLU A 30 -17.18 -24.53 5.55
N THR A 31 -17.19 -23.48 4.71
CA THR A 31 -18.12 -23.42 3.58
C THR A 31 -17.73 -24.46 2.52
N ARG A 32 -18.50 -25.56 2.50
CA ARG A 32 -18.53 -26.57 1.44
C ARG A 32 -18.69 -25.92 0.05
N GLU A 33 -17.77 -26.23 -0.85
CA GLU A 33 -17.83 -25.90 -2.27
C GLU A 33 -19.16 -26.32 -2.90
N LYS A 34 -19.89 -25.36 -3.46
CA LYS A 34 -21.01 -25.60 -4.37
C LYS A 34 -20.70 -24.97 -5.73
N GLY A 35 -20.45 -25.85 -6.70
CA GLY A 35 -20.95 -25.77 -8.07
C GLY A 35 -20.54 -24.55 -8.89
N VAL A 36 -19.54 -24.76 -9.74
CA VAL A 36 -19.21 -23.92 -10.91
C VAL A 36 -20.47 -23.69 -11.75
N ARG A 37 -20.97 -22.46 -11.75
CA ARG A 37 -21.70 -21.83 -12.86
C ARG A 37 -21.78 -20.32 -12.56
N ASP A 38 -21.19 -19.55 -13.48
CA ASP A 38 -21.03 -18.09 -13.52
C ASP A 38 -20.00 -17.48 -12.54
N SER A 39 -18.71 -17.60 -12.89
CA SER A 39 -17.62 -16.87 -12.21
C SER A 39 -17.63 -15.38 -12.60
N PRO A 40 -17.63 -14.44 -11.64
CA PRO A 40 -17.55 -13.00 -11.90
C PRO A 40 -16.24 -12.58 -12.62
N ALA A 41 -15.23 -13.45 -12.63
CA ALA A 41 -13.94 -13.28 -13.28
C ALA A 41 -14.02 -12.91 -14.78
N VAL A 42 -15.03 -13.42 -15.51
CA VAL A 42 -15.14 -13.21 -16.96
C VAL A 42 -15.76 -11.85 -17.29
N GLU A 43 -16.61 -11.31 -16.41
CA GLU A 43 -17.21 -9.97 -16.57
C GLU A 43 -16.23 -8.84 -16.24
N CYS A 44 -15.31 -9.04 -15.28
CA CYS A 44 -14.32 -8.02 -14.92
C CYS A 44 -13.21 -7.80 -15.96
N ILE A 45 -12.89 -8.77 -16.83
CA ILE A 45 -11.82 -8.62 -17.84
C ILE A 45 -12.27 -7.72 -19.00
N ALA A 46 -13.56 -7.74 -19.37
CA ALA A 46 -14.10 -6.90 -20.45
C ALA A 46 -14.23 -5.41 -20.05
N ASN A 47 -14.29 -5.11 -18.75
CA ASN A 47 -14.53 -3.78 -18.19
C ASN A 47 -13.25 -2.99 -17.84
N GLU A 48 -12.06 -3.59 -17.97
CA GLU A 48 -10.80 -2.97 -17.53
C GLU A 48 -10.31 -1.84 -18.45
N LYS A 49 -10.53 -1.95 -19.76
CA LYS A 49 -10.02 -0.97 -20.74
C LYS A 49 -10.75 0.38 -20.69
N ASP A 50 -12.02 0.36 -20.27
CA ASP A 50 -12.86 1.55 -20.14
C ASP A 50 -12.97 2.02 -18.68
N ARG A 51 -12.20 1.43 -17.78
CA ARG A 51 -12.22 1.81 -16.37
C ARG A 51 -11.53 3.15 -16.17
N ASN A 52 -12.30 4.13 -15.72
CA ASN A 52 -11.86 5.49 -15.48
C ASN A 52 -11.94 5.85 -13.99
N PHE A 53 -10.99 6.67 -13.54
CA PHE A 53 -10.91 7.15 -12.16
C PHE A 53 -11.00 8.66 -12.11
N LYS A 54 -11.73 9.19 -11.12
CA LYS A 54 -11.86 10.63 -10.93
C LYS A 54 -10.54 11.23 -10.47
N VAL A 55 -10.20 12.39 -11.02
CA VAL A 55 -9.01 13.17 -10.68
C VAL A 55 -9.44 14.41 -9.90
N ARG A 56 -8.88 14.58 -8.70
CA ARG A 56 -9.01 15.78 -7.87
C ARG A 56 -7.68 16.49 -7.84
N TYR A 57 -7.68 17.81 -7.96
CA TYR A 57 -6.45 18.59 -7.80
C TYR A 57 -6.38 19.16 -6.39
N ILE A 58 -5.22 19.03 -5.78
CA ILE A 58 -4.89 19.66 -4.50
C ILE A 58 -3.75 20.66 -4.68
N GLU A 59 -3.61 21.59 -3.73
CA GLU A 59 -2.43 22.43 -3.61
C GLU A 59 -1.49 21.87 -2.55
N GLN A 60 -0.30 21.46 -2.99
CA GLN A 60 0.78 21.05 -2.12
C GLN A 60 1.61 22.29 -1.78
N ASN A 61 1.44 22.79 -0.55
CA ASN A 61 2.11 23.98 -0.04
C ASN A 61 3.32 23.60 0.80
N TRP A 62 4.44 24.29 0.60
CA TRP A 62 5.67 24.08 1.34
C TRP A 62 6.01 25.29 2.24
N PRO A 63 6.65 25.11 3.41
CA PRO A 63 6.93 26.20 4.35
C PRO A 63 7.76 27.35 3.76
N GLN A 64 8.57 27.09 2.73
CA GLN A 64 9.34 28.13 2.05
C GLN A 64 8.52 28.96 1.04
N GLY A 65 7.19 28.80 1.01
CA GLY A 65 6.28 29.61 0.20
C GLY A 65 6.09 29.13 -1.24
N THR A 66 6.61 27.96 -1.60
CA THR A 66 6.32 27.31 -2.88
C THR A 66 5.03 26.49 -2.80
N SER A 67 4.20 26.58 -3.84
CA SER A 67 2.99 25.76 -4.01
C SER A 67 3.04 25.02 -5.34
N ARG A 68 2.53 23.78 -5.36
CA ARG A 68 2.35 22.99 -6.57
C ARG A 68 0.93 22.42 -6.62
N ARG A 69 0.26 22.62 -7.75
CA ARG A 69 -1.02 21.94 -8.03
C ARG A 69 -0.75 20.51 -8.48
N VAL A 70 -1.30 19.52 -7.78
CA VAL A 70 -1.02 18.09 -8.01
C VAL A 70 -2.32 17.32 -8.19
N PRO A 71 -2.42 16.43 -9.19
CA PRO A 71 -3.57 15.53 -9.32
C PRO A 71 -3.48 14.39 -8.30
N ILE A 72 -4.63 14.06 -7.71
CA ILE A 72 -4.88 12.91 -6.85
C ILE A 72 -5.97 12.09 -7.52
N ILE A 73 -5.68 10.82 -7.72
CA ILE A 73 -6.58 9.86 -8.34
C ILE A 73 -7.43 9.24 -7.23
N MET A 74 -8.74 9.35 -7.40
CA MET A 74 -9.72 8.89 -6.44
C MET A 74 -10.11 7.45 -6.71
N GLN A 75 -10.31 6.69 -5.63
CA GLN A 75 -10.78 5.32 -5.69
C GLN A 75 -12.31 5.24 -5.88
N ASP A 76 -12.76 4.27 -6.67
CA ASP A 76 -14.12 3.77 -6.76
C ASP A 76 -14.35 2.55 -5.82
N GLU A 77 -15.60 2.11 -5.67
CA GLU A 77 -15.89 0.90 -4.91
C GLU A 77 -15.19 -0.30 -5.57
N ASN A 78 -14.45 -1.10 -4.80
CA ASN A 78 -13.61 -2.20 -5.33
C ASN A 78 -12.51 -1.72 -6.32
N GLY A 79 -12.02 -0.49 -6.13
CA GLY A 79 -10.87 0.10 -6.84
C GLY A 79 -9.56 -0.67 -6.74
N PRO A 80 -8.65 -0.49 -7.72
CA PRO A 80 -7.29 -1.00 -7.65
C PRO A 80 -6.48 -0.15 -6.66
N CYS A 81 -6.84 -0.18 -5.38
CA CYS A 81 -6.27 0.70 -4.36
C CYS A 81 -4.74 0.65 -4.28
N PRO A 82 -4.05 -0.51 -4.51
CA PRO A 82 -2.60 -0.55 -4.51
C PRO A 82 -2.00 0.27 -5.66
N LEU A 83 -2.54 0.14 -6.87
CA LEU A 83 -2.11 0.94 -8.02
C LEU A 83 -2.35 2.43 -7.79
N LEU A 84 -3.54 2.81 -7.30
CA LEU A 84 -3.87 4.21 -7.06
C LEU A 84 -2.97 4.82 -5.98
N ALA A 85 -2.62 4.06 -4.94
CA ALA A 85 -1.66 4.49 -3.91
C ALA A 85 -0.28 4.76 -4.53
N VAL A 86 0.22 3.87 -5.39
CA VAL A 86 1.50 4.06 -6.10
C VAL A 86 1.46 5.33 -6.95
N VAL A 87 0.43 5.51 -7.77
CA VAL A 87 0.29 6.70 -8.63
C VAL A 87 0.22 7.98 -7.79
N ASN A 88 -0.59 7.99 -6.72
CA ASN A 88 -0.73 9.16 -5.86
C ASN A 88 0.58 9.51 -5.15
N CYS A 89 1.32 8.53 -4.63
CA CYS A 89 2.63 8.76 -4.04
C CYS A 89 3.62 9.36 -5.06
N LEU A 90 3.73 8.76 -6.25
CA LEU A 90 4.66 9.23 -7.27
C LEU A 90 4.29 10.63 -7.83
N THR A 91 2.99 10.92 -7.99
CA THR A 91 2.53 12.25 -8.41
C THR A 91 2.77 13.29 -7.33
N LEU A 92 2.59 12.96 -6.04
CA LEU A 92 2.91 13.82 -4.90
C LEU A 92 4.41 14.10 -4.78
N GLN A 93 5.26 13.09 -4.98
CA GLN A 93 6.71 13.26 -5.02
C GLN A 93 7.16 14.06 -6.25
N GLY A 94 6.34 14.11 -7.30
CA GLY A 94 6.70 14.74 -8.58
C GLY A 94 7.59 13.87 -9.46
N CYS A 95 7.67 12.57 -9.14
CA CYS A 95 8.39 11.56 -9.91
C CYS A 95 7.69 11.26 -11.24
N ILE A 96 6.35 11.31 -11.25
CA ILE A 96 5.55 11.13 -12.47
C ILE A 96 4.62 12.33 -12.70
N ARG A 97 4.21 12.50 -13.97
CA ARG A 97 3.20 13.47 -14.38
C ARG A 97 2.12 12.77 -15.19
N LEU A 98 0.87 13.02 -14.83
CA LEU A 98 -0.26 12.55 -15.64
C LEU A 98 -0.40 13.45 -16.89
N PRO A 99 -0.46 12.88 -18.11
CA PRO A 99 -0.66 13.66 -19.33
C PRO A 99 -1.99 14.42 -19.27
N PRO A 100 -2.00 15.77 -19.38
CA PRO A 100 -3.25 16.52 -19.34
C PRO A 100 -4.22 16.18 -20.48
N SER A 101 -3.71 15.72 -21.62
CA SER A 101 -4.50 15.24 -22.77
C SER A 101 -5.33 14.01 -22.46
N ASP A 102 -4.92 13.23 -21.47
CA ASP A 102 -5.53 11.95 -21.13
C ASP A 102 -6.53 12.09 -19.97
N ILE A 103 -6.62 13.29 -19.37
CA ILE A 103 -7.59 13.63 -18.34
C ILE A 103 -8.81 14.27 -19.02
N ASN A 104 -9.85 13.48 -19.23
CA ASN A 104 -11.08 13.92 -19.88
C ASN A 104 -12.20 14.07 -18.86
N HIS A 105 -12.85 15.24 -18.82
CA HIS A 105 -13.94 15.55 -17.88
C HIS A 105 -13.62 15.27 -16.40
N GLY A 106 -12.34 15.39 -16.02
CA GLY A 106 -11.88 15.12 -14.65
C GLY A 106 -11.70 13.64 -14.34
N GLU A 107 -11.56 12.79 -15.36
CA GLU A 107 -11.32 11.36 -15.22
C GLU A 107 -10.11 10.90 -16.04
N ILE A 108 -9.47 9.82 -15.63
CA ILE A 108 -8.29 9.22 -16.28
C ILE A 108 -8.42 7.69 -16.33
N SER A 109 -8.00 7.08 -17.44
CA SER A 109 -8.14 5.63 -17.65
C SER A 109 -7.12 4.80 -16.86
N LEU A 110 -7.51 3.58 -16.48
CA LEU A 110 -6.61 2.59 -15.88
C LEU A 110 -5.38 2.31 -16.75
N ALA A 111 -5.57 2.27 -18.07
CA ALA A 111 -4.50 2.04 -19.03
C ALA A 111 -3.47 3.18 -18.98
N THR A 112 -3.91 4.44 -18.95
CA THR A 112 -3.01 5.59 -18.79
C THR A 112 -2.23 5.51 -17.49
N LEU A 113 -2.89 5.19 -16.36
CA LEU A 113 -2.21 5.06 -15.07
C LEU A 113 -1.13 3.98 -15.09
N THR A 114 -1.46 2.80 -15.62
CA THR A 114 -0.55 1.66 -15.77
C THR A 114 0.67 2.04 -16.63
N ASN A 115 0.43 2.71 -17.76
CA ASN A 115 1.50 3.14 -18.67
C ASN A 115 2.45 4.16 -18.01
N VAL A 116 1.90 5.13 -17.26
CA VAL A 116 2.73 6.13 -16.58
C VAL A 116 3.62 5.48 -15.52
N VAL A 117 3.10 4.53 -14.74
CA VAL A 117 3.92 3.80 -13.75
C VAL A 117 4.95 2.90 -14.44
N GLY A 118 4.56 2.17 -15.49
CA GLY A 118 5.49 1.33 -16.26
C GLY A 118 6.66 2.12 -16.86
N ASN A 119 6.38 3.30 -17.43
CA ASN A 119 7.42 4.19 -17.95
C ASN A 119 8.36 4.70 -16.84
N HIS A 120 7.83 5.01 -15.66
CA HIS A 120 8.66 5.40 -14.50
C HIS A 120 9.58 4.27 -14.08
N LEU A 121 9.08 3.03 -13.96
CA LEU A 121 9.91 1.87 -13.60
C LEU A 121 11.03 1.63 -14.61
N LEU A 122 10.73 1.75 -15.90
CA LEU A 122 11.73 1.65 -16.96
C LEU A 122 12.81 2.75 -16.82
N GLU A 123 12.41 3.99 -16.55
CA GLU A 123 13.34 5.09 -16.35
C GLU A 123 14.22 4.89 -15.10
N GLN A 124 13.65 4.38 -14.00
CA GLN A 124 14.42 4.05 -12.79
C GLN A 124 15.41 2.90 -13.04
N ALA A 125 14.99 1.88 -13.78
CA ALA A 125 15.85 0.76 -14.17
C ALA A 125 17.06 1.26 -14.98
N SER A 126 16.84 2.12 -15.98
CA SER A 126 17.93 2.70 -16.79
C SER A 126 18.90 3.56 -15.97
N LYS A 127 18.44 4.22 -14.89
CA LYS A 127 19.31 5.03 -14.02
C LYS A 127 20.26 4.18 -13.15
N ARG A 128 19.93 2.90 -12.90
CA ARG A 128 20.70 1.99 -12.04
C ARG A 128 21.90 1.32 -12.74
N GLU A 129 22.24 1.72 -13.97
CA GLU A 129 23.12 1.01 -14.93
C GLU A 129 24.60 0.73 -14.54
N ASN A 130 25.06 0.96 -13.30
CA ASN A 130 26.50 0.91 -13.03
C ASN A 130 27.13 -0.42 -12.60
N VAL A 131 26.41 -1.50 -12.25
CA VAL A 131 27.08 -2.80 -11.96
C VAL A 131 26.24 -4.05 -12.31
N ALA A 132 24.91 -3.97 -12.42
CA ALA A 132 24.05 -5.16 -12.53
C ALA A 132 22.90 -5.00 -13.55
N ALA A 133 23.20 -4.64 -14.79
CA ALA A 133 22.19 -4.42 -15.84
C ALA A 133 21.26 -5.64 -16.05
N ARG A 134 21.79 -6.87 -15.98
CA ARG A 134 21.02 -8.09 -16.14
C ARG A 134 20.05 -8.32 -14.96
N GLU A 135 20.50 -8.06 -13.75
CA GLU A 135 19.68 -8.16 -12.54
C GLU A 135 18.57 -7.10 -12.55
N THR A 136 18.94 -5.86 -12.88
CA THR A 136 17.99 -4.74 -13.00
C THR A 136 16.89 -5.04 -14.03
N MET A 137 17.25 -5.61 -15.19
CA MET A 137 16.27 -6.05 -16.18
C MET A 137 15.40 -7.21 -15.70
N SER A 138 15.95 -8.14 -14.91
CA SER A 138 15.15 -9.19 -14.28
C SER A 138 14.12 -8.62 -13.32
N ILE A 139 14.53 -7.67 -12.46
CA ILE A 139 13.64 -6.97 -11.53
C ILE A 139 12.55 -6.24 -12.30
N LEU A 140 12.91 -5.51 -13.36
CA LEU A 140 11.93 -4.80 -14.19
C LEU A 140 10.88 -5.75 -14.77
N ASN A 141 11.29 -6.89 -15.33
CA ASN A 141 10.34 -7.88 -15.87
C ASN A 141 9.38 -8.38 -14.79
N THR A 142 9.90 -8.73 -13.60
CA THR A 142 9.07 -9.12 -12.46
C THR A 142 8.11 -8.01 -12.04
N CYS A 143 8.56 -6.75 -12.02
CA CYS A 143 7.71 -5.60 -11.69
C CYS A 143 6.58 -5.40 -12.71
N MET A 144 6.86 -5.62 -13.99
CA MET A 144 5.84 -5.54 -15.06
C MET A 144 4.81 -6.67 -14.91
N GLU A 145 5.22 -7.87 -14.50
CA GLU A 145 4.29 -8.97 -14.16
C GLU A 145 3.44 -8.65 -12.92
N GLN A 146 4.01 -7.99 -11.90
CA GLN A 146 3.27 -7.58 -10.70
C GLN A 146 2.28 -6.44 -10.97
N MET A 147 2.47 -5.66 -12.03
CA MET A 147 1.59 -4.53 -12.38
C MET A 147 0.13 -4.97 -12.54
N ASP A 148 -0.10 -6.15 -13.12
CA ASP A 148 -1.45 -6.70 -13.27
C ASP A 148 -2.06 -7.07 -11.91
N LYS A 149 -1.25 -7.56 -10.95
CA LYS A 149 -1.74 -7.84 -9.60
C LYS A 149 -2.24 -6.57 -8.92
N LEU A 150 -1.50 -5.47 -9.00
CA LEU A 150 -1.87 -4.18 -8.41
C LEU A 150 -3.26 -3.65 -8.86
N LYS A 151 -3.76 -4.11 -10.01
CA LYS A 151 -5.11 -3.78 -10.52
C LYS A 151 -6.23 -4.52 -9.79
N HIS A 152 -5.92 -5.66 -9.17
CA HIS A 152 -6.91 -6.54 -8.54
C HIS A 152 -6.71 -6.66 -7.03
N GLY A 153 -5.50 -6.41 -6.52
CA GLY A 153 -5.19 -6.52 -5.11
C GLY A 153 -3.69 -6.64 -4.87
N LEU A 154 -3.29 -6.54 -3.61
CA LEU A 154 -1.90 -6.71 -3.23
C LEU A 154 -1.84 -7.65 -2.04
N ASP A 155 -1.42 -8.88 -2.30
CA ASP A 155 -1.17 -9.87 -1.25
C ASP A 155 0.21 -9.59 -0.65
N VAL A 156 0.21 -9.25 0.65
CA VAL A 156 1.42 -9.02 1.43
C VAL A 156 1.49 -10.00 2.58
N GLU A 157 2.63 -10.66 2.69
CA GLU A 157 3.01 -11.29 3.93
C GLU A 157 3.60 -10.21 4.83
N ILE A 158 3.11 -10.09 6.06
CA ILE A 158 3.58 -9.13 7.05
C ILE A 158 4.26 -9.85 8.21
N LYS A 159 5.26 -9.19 8.79
CA LYS A 159 5.94 -9.60 10.01
C LYS A 159 5.53 -8.62 11.10
N PHE A 160 5.15 -9.13 12.27
CA PHE A 160 4.61 -8.29 13.34
C PHE A 160 5.70 -7.63 14.22
N ASP A 161 6.95 -7.65 13.77
CA ASP A 161 8.13 -7.21 14.53
C ASP A 161 8.46 -5.72 14.34
N CYS A 162 8.15 -5.14 13.19
CA CYS A 162 8.43 -3.74 12.87
C CYS A 162 7.49 -3.19 11.79
N ILE A 163 7.42 -1.87 11.65
CA ILE A 163 6.53 -1.21 10.67
C ILE A 163 6.92 -1.45 9.20
N THR A 164 8.15 -1.91 8.95
CA THR A 164 8.67 -2.29 7.63
C THR A 164 8.67 -3.81 7.44
N GLY A 165 8.08 -4.56 8.38
CA GLY A 165 8.06 -6.01 8.42
C GLY A 165 7.19 -6.57 7.31
N VAL A 166 7.72 -6.69 6.11
CA VAL A 166 7.06 -7.37 4.99
C VAL A 166 7.90 -8.56 4.54
N GLY A 167 7.25 -9.65 4.17
CA GLY A 167 7.91 -10.85 3.64
C GLY A 167 8.68 -10.54 2.36
N GLU A 168 9.63 -11.40 2.00
CA GLU A 168 10.42 -11.31 0.76
C GLU A 168 9.53 -11.67 -0.45
N THR A 169 8.58 -10.80 -0.75
CA THR A 169 7.66 -10.96 -1.87
C THR A 169 8.21 -10.25 -3.10
N GLN A 170 7.80 -10.71 -4.28
CA GLN A 170 8.12 -10.05 -5.57
C GLN A 170 7.71 -8.57 -5.59
N MET A 171 6.74 -8.19 -4.75
CA MET A 171 6.27 -6.82 -4.59
C MET A 171 7.28 -5.90 -3.90
N HIS A 172 8.18 -6.44 -3.06
CA HIS A 172 9.27 -5.64 -2.48
C HIS A 172 10.16 -5.04 -3.57
N GLY A 173 10.53 -5.83 -4.59
CA GLY A 173 11.30 -5.35 -5.74
C GLY A 173 10.58 -4.27 -6.55
N PHE A 174 9.24 -4.35 -6.64
CA PHE A 174 8.43 -3.32 -7.27
C PHE A 174 8.51 -1.98 -6.54
N PHE A 175 8.29 -1.98 -5.22
CA PHE A 175 8.32 -0.74 -4.43
C PHE A 175 9.72 -0.14 -4.40
N ASP A 176 10.77 -0.98 -4.26
CA ASP A 176 12.16 -0.53 -4.33
C ASP A 176 12.47 0.14 -5.68
N LEU A 177 12.14 -0.53 -6.80
CA LEU A 177 12.39 0.04 -8.13
C LEU A 177 11.58 1.32 -8.36
N ALA A 178 10.35 1.39 -7.85
CA ALA A 178 9.51 2.58 -7.92
C ALA A 178 10.04 3.75 -7.06
N GLY A 179 10.94 3.48 -6.09
CA GLY A 179 11.41 4.46 -5.11
C GLY A 179 10.39 4.76 -4.02
N LEU A 180 9.59 3.75 -3.65
CA LEU A 180 8.55 3.83 -2.63
C LEU A 180 8.85 2.86 -1.49
N ASN A 181 8.42 3.21 -0.28
CA ASN A 181 8.44 2.33 0.87
C ASN A 181 7.03 1.81 1.15
N LEU A 182 6.94 0.56 1.62
CA LEU A 182 5.72 -0.04 2.11
C LEU A 182 5.80 -0.15 3.64
N TYR A 183 4.73 0.22 4.33
CA TYR A 183 4.64 0.17 5.79
C TYR A 183 3.32 -0.48 6.23
N HIS A 184 3.31 -1.05 7.43
CA HIS A 184 2.10 -1.46 8.16
C HIS A 184 2.20 -1.03 9.63
N GLY A 185 1.05 -0.97 10.30
CA GLY A 185 0.95 -0.66 11.74
C GLY A 185 0.64 -1.88 12.60
N TRP A 186 0.57 -3.07 12.00
CA TRP A 186 0.28 -4.30 12.73
C TRP A 186 1.57 -4.84 13.35
N VAL A 187 1.94 -4.28 14.49
CA VAL A 187 3.15 -4.58 15.25
C VAL A 187 2.74 -5.01 16.66
N ILE A 188 3.39 -6.04 17.20
CA ILE A 188 3.14 -6.50 18.57
C ILE A 188 3.64 -5.45 19.56
N ASP A 189 2.87 -5.21 20.60
CA ASP A 189 3.31 -4.37 21.71
C ASP A 189 4.48 -5.07 22.44
N PRO A 190 5.67 -4.45 22.52
CA PRO A 190 6.82 -5.06 23.19
C PRO A 190 6.61 -5.30 24.69
N GLU A 191 5.60 -4.65 25.32
CA GLU A 191 5.24 -4.89 26.72
C GLU A 191 4.35 -6.13 26.92
N ASP A 192 3.77 -6.68 25.84
CA ASP A 192 2.97 -7.90 25.88
C ASP A 192 3.86 -9.15 25.68
N GLU A 193 4.48 -9.60 26.78
CA GLU A 193 5.41 -10.75 26.76
C GLU A 193 4.76 -12.04 26.23
N GLU A 194 3.46 -12.25 26.45
CA GLU A 194 2.74 -13.44 25.98
C GLU A 194 2.64 -13.45 24.46
N LEU A 195 2.24 -12.33 23.85
CA LEU A 195 2.17 -12.20 22.39
C LEU A 195 3.56 -12.22 21.75
N VAL A 196 4.55 -11.56 22.36
CA VAL A 196 5.93 -11.58 21.86
C VAL A 196 6.47 -13.00 21.80
N LEU A 197 6.31 -13.79 22.88
CA LEU A 197 6.73 -15.20 22.90
C LEU A 197 5.94 -16.04 21.90
N GLY A 198 4.61 -15.85 21.82
CA GLY A 198 3.75 -16.59 20.91
C GLY A 198 4.17 -16.45 19.45
N PHE A 199 4.41 -15.23 18.98
CA PHE A 199 4.80 -14.97 17.58
C PHE A 199 6.28 -15.20 17.29
N GLN A 200 7.19 -15.09 18.28
CA GLN A 200 8.58 -15.51 18.10
C GLN A 200 8.73 -17.04 18.03
N SER A 201 7.77 -17.77 18.60
CA SER A 201 7.78 -19.23 18.64
C SER A 201 7.18 -19.89 17.39
N ASP A 202 6.64 -19.11 16.43
CA ASP A 202 5.98 -19.64 15.24
C ASP A 202 7.01 -19.96 14.13
N PRO A 203 7.33 -21.25 13.88
CA PRO A 203 8.18 -21.66 12.79
C PRO A 203 7.23 -22.17 11.68
N LEU A 204 6.59 -21.27 10.94
CA LEU A 204 5.89 -21.65 9.70
C LEU A 204 6.89 -21.91 8.55
N GLU A 205 8.07 -22.43 8.88
CA GLU A 205 8.90 -23.23 7.97
C GLU A 205 8.80 -24.71 8.38
N THR A 206 7.74 -25.38 7.92
CA THR A 206 7.71 -26.85 7.76
C THR A 206 7.08 -27.20 6.43
#